data_AF-A0A3A4VS37-F1
#
_entry.id   AF-A0A3A4VS37-F1
#
_cell.length_a   1.000
_cell.length_b   1.000
_cell.length_c   1.000
_cell.angle_alpha   90.00
_cell.angle_beta   90.00
_cell.angle_gamma   90.00
#
_symmetry.space_group_name_H-M   'P 1'
#
loop_
_entity.id
_entity.type
_entity.pdbx_description
1 polymer ?
#
loop_
_entity_poly.entity_id
_entity_poly.type
_entity_poly.pdbx_seq_one_letter_code
_entity_poly.pdbx_strand_id
1 'polypeptide(L)'
;MEAGNKFLKSAALILALAGLFALFGVYCGTARAAELPRMPKAYNVSTLGVTDATLSAWEARTDNDLVSAQRGEILVVPVGFLDQGGVVLGGATTSADYFRIVMCDPGREMECGFVWTDTGAAGVIGIGEDYSGIYGIAASKPNGAASSGIPAIYVQTTYTGSTAWIANCLAFDVHNATAGATAVGIGFLSHRGNAVVNCIAKNITGASGGVGFFDYPTGASAGVYYNDLATGCSYGFLAYSTAPVGKNSIGIDNTANWAGVDGGAWTLTACLDGGTINFVDAPNGNFRLTGVADDALNQGVNLSADAVFPFAADADRGARPIDTWDIGPYEYGAIIYPVQLHRDAQVFFFW
;
A
#
# COMPACT_ATOMS: atom_id res chain seq x y z
N MET A 1 6.04 19.15 -58.41
CA MET A 1 4.79 18.56 -57.86
C MET A 1 5.03 17.47 -56.79
N GLU A 2 6.25 17.28 -56.27
CA GLU A 2 6.54 16.23 -55.25
C GLU A 2 6.62 16.73 -53.80
N ALA A 3 6.69 18.05 -53.56
CA ALA A 3 6.82 18.59 -52.20
C ALA A 3 5.51 18.53 -51.38
N GLY A 4 4.34 18.48 -52.04
CA GLY A 4 3.03 18.47 -51.37
C GLY A 4 2.65 17.15 -50.71
N ASN A 5 3.29 16.03 -51.10
CA ASN A 5 2.88 14.69 -50.67
C ASN A 5 3.58 14.20 -49.38
N LYS A 6 4.61 14.91 -48.91
CA LYS A 6 5.29 14.59 -47.64
C LYS A 6 4.56 15.16 -46.43
N PHE A 7 3.94 16.34 -46.56
CA PHE A 7 3.24 16.99 -45.45
C PHE A 7 1.94 16.27 -45.04
N LEU A 8 1.21 15.73 -46.01
CA LEU A 8 -0.04 14.99 -45.75
C LEU A 8 0.19 13.63 -45.06
N LYS A 9 1.33 12.97 -45.31
CA LYS A 9 1.66 11.69 -44.65
C LYS A 9 2.06 11.88 -43.19
N SER A 10 2.72 12.98 -42.85
CA SER A 10 3.11 13.30 -41.47
C SER A 10 1.89 13.70 -40.61
N ALA A 11 0.94 14.47 -41.15
CA ALA A 11 -0.27 14.84 -40.42
C ALA A 11 -1.19 13.63 -40.14
N ALA A 12 -1.32 12.70 -41.08
CA ALA A 12 -2.09 11.48 -40.90
C ALA A 12 -1.49 10.53 -39.84
N LEU A 13 -0.14 10.47 -39.75
CA LEU A 13 0.55 9.68 -38.73
C LEU A 13 0.38 10.27 -37.32
N ILE A 14 0.39 11.60 -37.19
CA ILE A 14 0.18 12.30 -35.91
C ILE A 14 -1.28 12.13 -35.44
N LEU A 15 -2.28 12.21 -36.33
CA LEU A 15 -3.67 11.93 -35.97
C LEU A 15 -3.92 10.46 -35.59
N ALA A 16 -3.24 9.53 -36.27
CA ALA A 16 -3.34 8.11 -35.96
C ALA A 16 -2.72 7.76 -34.59
N LEU A 17 -1.60 8.39 -34.22
CA LEU A 17 -1.02 8.22 -32.88
C LEU A 17 -1.90 8.85 -31.78
N ALA A 18 -2.45 10.06 -32.01
CA ALA A 18 -3.34 10.71 -31.05
C ALA A 18 -4.64 9.90 -30.83
N GLY A 19 -5.19 9.28 -31.88
CA GLY A 19 -6.34 8.38 -31.79
C GLY A 19 -6.01 7.06 -31.07
N LEU A 20 -4.79 6.54 -31.20
CA LEU A 20 -4.35 5.32 -30.54
C LEU A 20 -4.19 5.52 -29.01
N PHE A 21 -3.69 6.69 -28.57
CA PHE A 21 -3.63 7.03 -27.14
C PHE A 21 -5.03 7.21 -26.51
N ALA A 22 -5.99 7.77 -27.25
CA ALA A 22 -7.36 7.89 -26.78
C ALA A 22 -8.10 6.54 -26.69
N LEU A 23 -7.77 5.57 -27.55
CA LEU A 23 -8.37 4.24 -27.53
C LEU A 23 -7.84 3.34 -26.40
N PHE A 24 -6.57 3.49 -26.00
CA PHE A 24 -6.00 2.79 -24.85
C PHE A 24 -6.51 3.32 -23.50
N GLY A 25 -6.82 4.62 -23.41
CA GLY A 25 -7.41 5.21 -22.20
C GLY A 25 -8.81 4.69 -21.84
N VAL A 26 -9.56 4.15 -22.83
CA VAL A 26 -10.93 3.66 -22.62
C VAL A 26 -10.98 2.17 -22.30
N TYR A 27 -10.00 1.36 -22.73
CA TYR A 27 -10.05 -0.10 -22.56
C TYR A 27 -9.47 -0.60 -21.22
N CYS A 28 -8.73 0.23 -20.47
CA CYS A 28 -8.18 -0.15 -19.17
C CYS A 28 -9.14 0.10 -17.98
N GLY A 29 -10.23 0.86 -18.18
CA GLY A 29 -10.98 1.46 -17.06
C GLY A 29 -12.13 0.64 -16.46
N THR A 30 -12.82 -0.24 -17.22
CA THR A 30 -14.12 -0.78 -16.76
C THR A 30 -14.08 -2.19 -16.19
N ALA A 31 -13.12 -3.03 -16.58
CA ALA A 31 -13.02 -4.40 -16.05
C ALA A 31 -12.13 -4.51 -14.79
N ARG A 32 -11.21 -3.57 -14.55
CA ARG A 32 -10.23 -3.62 -13.46
C ARG A 32 -10.61 -2.83 -12.20
N ALA A 33 -11.68 -2.05 -12.24
CA ALA A 33 -12.17 -1.27 -11.10
C ALA A 33 -13.04 -2.10 -10.12
N ALA A 34 -13.42 -3.33 -10.48
CA ALA A 34 -14.30 -4.19 -9.68
C ALA A 34 -13.62 -4.84 -8.46
N GLU A 35 -12.29 -4.68 -8.32
CA GLU A 35 -11.49 -5.39 -7.30
C GLU A 35 -11.09 -4.51 -6.11
N LEU A 36 -11.25 -3.19 -6.21
CA LEU A 36 -11.05 -2.30 -5.07
C LEU A 36 -12.35 -2.28 -4.24
N PRO A 37 -12.35 -2.81 -3.01
CA PRO A 37 -13.59 -3.16 -2.30
C PRO A 37 -14.49 -1.97 -1.91
N ARG A 38 -14.10 -0.73 -2.23
CA ARG A 38 -14.86 0.50 -1.91
C ARG A 38 -14.75 1.61 -2.94
N MET A 39 -14.71 1.28 -4.23
CA MET A 39 -14.82 2.32 -5.28
C MET A 39 -16.28 2.76 -5.41
N PRO A 40 -16.63 4.03 -5.20
CA PRO A 40 -17.99 4.50 -5.43
C PRO A 40 -18.26 4.67 -6.93
N LYS A 41 -19.52 4.97 -7.23
CA LYS A 41 -20.07 4.99 -8.59
C LYS A 41 -19.45 6.06 -9.50
N ALA A 42 -18.84 7.11 -8.96
CA ALA A 42 -18.24 8.18 -9.75
C ALA A 42 -16.99 8.77 -9.08
N TYR A 43 -15.91 8.88 -9.86
CA TYR A 43 -14.64 9.46 -9.42
C TYR A 43 -13.90 10.11 -10.58
N ASN A 44 -13.04 11.07 -10.29
CA ASN A 44 -12.08 11.64 -11.23
C ASN A 44 -10.75 10.88 -11.13
N VAL A 45 -10.03 10.80 -12.24
CA VAL A 45 -8.71 10.14 -12.29
C VAL A 45 -7.69 11.16 -12.76
N SER A 46 -6.61 11.23 -12.00
CA SER A 46 -5.42 12.05 -12.26
C SER A 46 -4.21 11.13 -12.38
N THR A 47 -3.18 11.55 -13.09
CA THR A 47 -1.92 10.81 -13.21
C THR A 47 -0.77 11.70 -12.81
N LEU A 48 0.03 11.23 -11.85
CA LEU A 48 1.19 11.94 -11.34
C LEU A 48 2.24 12.13 -12.45
N GLY A 49 2.81 13.32 -12.55
CA GLY A 49 3.69 13.74 -13.64
C GLY A 49 2.98 14.12 -14.94
N VAL A 50 1.67 13.91 -15.05
CA VAL A 50 0.87 14.26 -16.25
C VAL A 50 -0.15 15.35 -15.94
N THR A 51 -1.12 15.08 -15.08
CA THR A 51 -2.10 16.10 -14.65
C THR A 51 -1.59 16.94 -13.50
N ASP A 52 -0.80 16.34 -12.61
CA ASP A 52 -0.26 17.00 -11.42
C ASP A 52 1.23 16.72 -11.33
N ALA A 53 2.04 17.77 -11.12
CA ALA A 53 3.49 17.64 -11.13
C ALA A 53 4.03 16.89 -9.91
N THR A 54 3.35 16.99 -8.77
CA THR A 54 3.73 16.39 -7.48
C THR A 54 2.49 15.88 -6.75
N LEU A 55 2.68 14.98 -5.79
CA LEU A 55 1.61 14.51 -4.92
C LEU A 55 1.02 15.66 -4.11
N SER A 56 1.85 16.62 -3.68
CA SER A 56 1.41 17.82 -2.97
C SER A 56 0.57 18.76 -3.83
N ALA A 57 0.82 18.83 -5.14
CA ALA A 57 0.00 19.64 -6.05
C ALA A 57 -1.39 19.01 -6.27
N TRP A 58 -1.43 17.68 -6.40
CA TRP A 58 -2.69 16.95 -6.45
C TRP A 58 -3.49 17.09 -5.16
N GLU A 59 -2.82 16.95 -4.01
CA GLU A 59 -3.40 17.11 -2.68
C GLU A 59 -4.03 18.50 -2.56
N ALA A 60 -3.28 19.58 -2.80
CA ALA A 60 -3.79 20.96 -2.71
C ALA A 60 -4.94 21.27 -3.69
N ARG A 61 -4.98 20.63 -4.87
CA ARG A 61 -6.07 20.79 -5.84
C ARG A 61 -7.34 20.06 -5.42
N THR A 62 -7.18 18.93 -4.75
CA THR A 62 -8.27 18.05 -4.31
C THR A 62 -8.68 18.28 -2.85
N ASP A 63 -7.94 19.13 -2.13
CA ASP A 63 -8.27 19.68 -0.82
C ASP A 63 -9.42 20.69 -0.92
N ASN A 64 -10.56 20.20 -1.41
CA ASN A 64 -11.79 20.95 -1.45
C ASN A 64 -12.57 20.65 -0.17
N ASP A 65 -12.57 21.62 0.74
CA ASP A 65 -13.39 21.60 1.94
C ASP A 65 -14.88 21.48 1.52
N LEU A 66 -15.55 20.41 1.94
CA LEU A 66 -16.86 19.99 1.42
C LEU A 66 -17.90 21.10 1.41
N VAL A 67 -18.31 21.52 0.20
CA VAL A 67 -19.72 21.90 -0.04
C VAL A 67 -20.22 21.46 -1.43
N SER A 68 -19.35 21.08 -2.38
CA SER A 68 -19.78 20.83 -3.78
C SER A 68 -19.20 19.60 -4.47
N ALA A 69 -18.24 18.88 -3.89
CA ALA A 69 -17.63 17.72 -4.54
C ALA A 69 -18.61 16.52 -4.57
N GLN A 70 -18.96 16.08 -5.77
CA GLN A 70 -19.87 14.95 -6.01
C GLN A 70 -19.16 13.66 -6.42
N ARG A 71 -17.83 13.69 -6.50
CA ARG A 71 -17.00 12.59 -7.04
C ARG A 71 -15.71 12.54 -6.24
N GLY A 72 -15.27 11.35 -5.86
CA GLY A 72 -13.94 11.21 -5.27
C GLY A 72 -12.83 11.37 -6.29
N GLU A 73 -11.60 11.36 -5.80
CA GLU A 73 -10.40 11.66 -6.56
C GLU A 73 -9.43 10.49 -6.46
N ILE A 74 -8.92 10.06 -7.60
CA ILE A 74 -7.89 9.02 -7.69
C ILE A 74 -6.66 9.60 -8.34
N LEU A 75 -5.53 9.48 -7.67
CA LEU A 75 -4.22 9.72 -8.24
C LEU A 75 -3.57 8.39 -8.60
N VAL A 76 -3.29 8.21 -9.89
CA VAL A 76 -2.48 7.10 -10.39
C VAL A 76 -1.02 7.54 -10.42
N VAL A 77 -0.18 6.79 -9.72
CA VAL A 77 1.27 6.93 -9.69
C VAL A 77 1.85 6.00 -10.75
N PRO A 78 2.53 6.51 -11.79
CA PRO A 78 3.15 5.65 -12.79
C PRO A 78 4.38 4.93 -12.23
N VAL A 79 4.71 3.79 -12.84
CA VAL A 79 5.92 3.02 -12.51
C VAL A 79 7.17 3.89 -12.71
N GLY A 80 8.13 3.76 -11.80
CA GLY A 80 9.40 4.49 -11.84
C GLY A 80 9.29 5.98 -11.49
N PHE A 81 8.10 6.48 -11.16
CA PHE A 81 7.96 7.82 -10.58
C PHE A 81 8.39 7.80 -9.13
N LEU A 82 9.20 8.78 -8.74
CA LEU A 82 9.71 8.97 -7.38
C LEU A 82 9.36 10.40 -6.94
N ASP A 83 8.36 10.55 -6.07
CA ASP A 83 8.18 11.82 -5.34
C ASP A 83 9.11 11.80 -4.12
N GLN A 84 9.82 12.91 -3.90
CA GLN A 84 10.75 13.10 -2.78
C GLN A 84 10.14 13.95 -1.65
N GLY A 85 8.92 14.45 -1.84
CA GLY A 85 8.19 15.19 -0.82
C GLY A 85 7.20 14.30 -0.10
N GLY A 86 7.22 14.35 1.23
CA GLY A 86 6.14 13.75 1.99
C GLY A 86 4.83 14.42 1.83
N VAL A 87 3.80 13.59 1.76
CA VAL A 87 2.45 14.09 1.70
C VAL A 87 1.58 13.29 2.64
N VAL A 88 0.81 14.04 3.42
CA VAL A 88 -0.31 13.52 4.18
C VAL A 88 -1.54 14.00 3.45
N LEU A 89 -2.41 13.08 3.05
CA LEU A 89 -3.74 13.42 2.55
C LEU A 89 -4.54 13.95 3.73
N GLY A 90 -4.68 15.26 3.86
CA GLY A 90 -5.36 15.90 4.99
C GLY A 90 -6.16 17.11 4.56
N GLY A 91 -6.88 17.73 5.49
CA GLY A 91 -7.64 18.97 5.22
C GLY A 91 -9.04 18.73 4.66
N ALA A 92 -9.23 17.76 3.76
CA ALA A 92 -10.55 17.52 3.20
C ALA A 92 -11.48 16.81 4.18
N THR A 93 -12.75 17.23 4.19
CA THR A 93 -13.80 16.43 4.81
C THR A 93 -14.21 15.34 3.82
N THR A 94 -14.14 14.08 4.22
CA THR A 94 -14.44 12.93 3.34
C THR A 94 -15.64 12.15 3.84
N SER A 95 -16.21 11.34 2.97
CA SER A 95 -17.36 10.47 3.25
C SER A 95 -17.31 9.23 2.37
N ALA A 96 -18.30 8.34 2.51
CA ALA A 96 -18.46 7.22 1.59
C ALA A 96 -18.69 7.66 0.13
N ASP A 97 -19.13 8.91 -0.10
CA ASP A 97 -19.40 9.47 -1.42
C ASP A 97 -18.26 10.36 -1.96
N TYR A 98 -17.39 10.89 -1.09
CA TYR A 98 -16.22 11.69 -1.46
C TYR A 98 -14.97 11.21 -0.71
N PHE A 99 -13.97 10.76 -1.46
CA PHE A 99 -12.79 10.05 -0.95
C PHE A 99 -11.58 10.37 -1.83
N ARG A 100 -10.37 10.18 -1.29
CA ARG A 100 -9.12 10.31 -2.05
C ARG A 100 -8.36 9.00 -2.03
N ILE A 101 -7.90 8.55 -3.20
CA ILE A 101 -7.04 7.36 -3.32
C ILE A 101 -5.76 7.73 -4.03
N VAL A 102 -4.64 7.33 -3.44
CA VAL A 102 -3.35 7.27 -4.15
C VAL A 102 -3.09 5.82 -4.49
N MET A 103 -2.94 5.51 -5.77
CA MET A 103 -2.71 4.15 -6.22
C MET A 103 -1.61 4.05 -7.26
N CYS A 104 -0.91 2.93 -7.29
CA CYS A 104 -0.05 2.57 -8.42
C CYS A 104 -0.88 2.30 -9.69
N ASP A 105 -0.24 2.43 -10.85
CA ASP A 105 -0.78 2.01 -12.13
C ASP A 105 -1.31 0.56 -12.07
N PRO A 106 -2.60 0.30 -12.40
CA PRO A 106 -3.19 -1.03 -12.29
C PRO A 106 -2.40 -2.15 -13.00
N GLY A 107 -2.09 -3.22 -12.27
CA GLY A 107 -1.32 -4.36 -12.76
C GLY A 107 0.20 -4.21 -12.64
N ARG A 108 0.64 -3.19 -11.89
CA ARG A 108 2.03 -2.91 -11.53
C ARG A 108 2.19 -2.74 -10.02
N GLU A 109 1.29 -3.32 -9.23
CA GLU A 109 1.25 -3.16 -7.77
C GLU A 109 2.62 -3.47 -7.15
N MET A 110 3.01 -2.66 -6.17
CA MET A 110 4.32 -2.69 -5.51
C MET A 110 5.52 -2.42 -6.46
N GLU A 111 5.29 -2.08 -7.74
CA GLU A 111 6.31 -1.57 -8.68
C GLU A 111 6.29 -0.03 -8.81
N CYS A 112 5.19 0.64 -8.46
CA CYS A 112 5.18 2.10 -8.30
C CYS A 112 5.51 2.44 -6.86
N GLY A 113 6.45 3.34 -6.63
CA GLY A 113 6.85 3.64 -5.27
C GLY A 113 7.43 5.01 -5.03
N PHE A 114 7.28 5.44 -3.79
CA PHE A 114 7.89 6.65 -3.27
C PHE A 114 9.15 6.24 -2.50
N VAL A 115 10.31 6.77 -2.89
CA VAL A 115 11.52 6.65 -2.06
C VAL A 115 11.74 7.99 -1.41
N TRP A 116 11.67 7.99 -0.10
CA TRP A 116 11.99 9.16 0.69
C TRP A 116 13.46 9.17 1.02
N THR A 117 14.20 10.05 0.36
CA THR A 117 15.64 10.24 0.59
C THR A 117 15.94 11.34 1.60
N ASP A 118 14.95 12.15 1.99
CA ASP A 118 15.17 13.25 2.93
C ASP A 118 15.30 12.74 4.39
N THR A 119 16.17 13.40 5.14
CA THR A 119 16.39 13.18 6.57
C THR A 119 15.23 13.65 7.46
N GLY A 120 14.23 14.31 6.85
CA GLY A 120 13.08 14.89 7.52
C GLY A 120 12.26 13.93 8.40
N ALA A 121 11.66 14.52 9.43
CA ALA A 121 10.76 13.87 10.37
C ALA A 121 9.32 13.80 9.84
N ALA A 122 9.11 13.40 8.59
CA ALA A 122 7.78 13.12 8.06
C ALA A 122 7.74 11.73 7.41
N GLY A 123 6.56 11.12 7.38
CA GLY A 123 6.35 9.78 6.82
C GLY A 123 6.16 9.88 5.33
N VAL A 124 6.45 8.80 4.59
CA VAL A 124 6.54 8.88 3.12
C VAL A 124 5.21 9.29 2.50
N ILE A 125 4.16 8.58 2.90
CA ILE A 125 2.80 8.89 2.51
C ILE A 125 1.86 8.58 3.69
N GLY A 126 0.97 9.52 3.98
CA GLY A 126 0.04 9.44 5.10
C GLY A 126 -1.40 9.69 4.67
N ILE A 127 -2.35 9.11 5.40
CA ILE A 127 -3.77 9.44 5.33
C ILE A 127 -4.16 10.13 6.64
N GLY A 128 -4.52 11.40 6.56
CA GLY A 128 -5.02 12.22 7.67
C GLY A 128 -6.55 12.38 7.70
N GLU A 129 -7.26 11.75 6.77
CA GLU A 129 -8.68 11.92 6.52
C GLU A 129 -9.42 10.58 6.41
N ASP A 130 -10.75 10.58 6.58
CA ASP A 130 -11.53 9.35 6.55
C ASP A 130 -11.76 8.84 5.12
N TYR A 131 -12.24 7.60 4.97
CA TYR A 131 -12.67 6.98 3.70
C TYR A 131 -11.62 6.92 2.58
N SER A 132 -10.40 7.36 2.83
CA SER A 132 -9.33 7.48 1.86
C SER A 132 -8.42 6.25 1.89
N GLY A 133 -7.67 6.05 0.81
CA GLY A 133 -6.94 4.81 0.59
C GLY A 133 -5.58 5.00 -0.04
N ILE A 134 -4.66 4.09 0.28
CA ILE A 134 -3.40 3.91 -0.44
C ILE A 134 -3.38 2.48 -1.00
N TYR A 135 -3.12 2.35 -2.30
CA TYR A 135 -3.17 1.05 -2.99
C TYR A 135 -1.95 0.77 -3.86
N GLY A 136 -1.34 -0.40 -3.72
CA GLY A 136 -0.31 -0.83 -4.67
C GLY A 136 1.02 -0.06 -4.57
N ILE A 137 1.22 0.74 -3.52
CA ILE A 137 2.37 1.63 -3.38
C ILE A 137 3.53 0.92 -2.66
N ALA A 138 4.73 1.01 -3.22
CA ALA A 138 5.97 0.70 -2.54
C ALA A 138 6.55 1.97 -1.87
N ALA A 139 7.01 1.88 -0.63
CA ALA A 139 7.59 3.00 0.10
C ALA A 139 8.88 2.57 0.81
N SER A 140 9.92 3.38 0.68
CA SER A 140 11.19 3.17 1.37
C SER A 140 11.70 4.46 1.99
N LYS A 141 12.43 4.33 3.11
CA LYS A 141 13.06 5.45 3.82
C LYS A 141 14.41 5.00 4.39
N PRO A 142 15.44 4.88 3.54
CA PRO A 142 16.71 4.25 3.92
C PRO A 142 17.59 5.11 4.85
N ASN A 143 17.29 6.41 5.01
CA ASN A 143 18.11 7.36 5.78
C ASN A 143 17.28 8.24 6.71
N GLY A 144 16.33 7.65 7.45
CA GLY A 144 15.56 8.41 8.44
C GLY A 144 16.45 8.93 9.58
N ALA A 145 16.41 10.25 9.82
CA ALA A 145 17.07 10.89 10.96
C ALA A 145 16.04 11.54 11.92
N ALA A 146 14.83 11.00 11.99
CA ALA A 146 13.76 11.55 12.81
C ALA A 146 13.89 11.11 14.28
N SER A 147 13.65 12.01 15.23
CA SER A 147 13.61 11.69 16.65
C SER A 147 12.38 10.86 17.07
N SER A 148 11.39 10.71 16.20
CA SER A 148 10.14 9.97 16.45
C SER A 148 9.91 8.87 15.42
N GLY A 149 9.14 7.85 15.82
CA GLY A 149 8.87 6.62 15.08
C GLY A 149 7.94 6.79 13.89
N ILE A 150 8.39 7.52 12.88
CA ILE A 150 7.53 7.93 11.78
C ILE A 150 7.46 6.83 10.71
N PRO A 151 6.25 6.36 10.35
CA PRO A 151 6.11 5.28 9.38
C PRO A 151 6.45 5.67 7.95
N ALA A 152 6.76 4.69 7.11
CA ALA A 152 6.81 4.91 5.67
C ALA A 152 5.41 5.15 5.09
N ILE A 153 4.46 4.28 5.43
CA ILE A 153 3.05 4.43 5.04
C ILE A 153 2.21 4.49 6.31
N TYR A 154 1.32 5.47 6.45
CA TYR A 154 0.50 5.52 7.65
C TYR A 154 -0.91 6.07 7.50
N VAL A 155 -1.72 5.78 8.51
CA VAL A 155 -3.00 6.42 8.75
C VAL A 155 -3.02 7.11 10.11
N GLN A 156 -3.45 8.36 10.11
CA GLN A 156 -3.64 9.21 11.29
C GLN A 156 -4.96 9.98 11.17
N THR A 157 -6.07 9.27 11.33
CA THR A 157 -7.43 9.83 11.27
C THR A 157 -7.90 10.27 12.65
N THR A 158 -8.63 11.39 12.76
CA THR A 158 -9.11 11.94 14.05
C THR A 158 -10.55 11.56 14.40
N TYR A 159 -11.34 11.04 13.44
CA TYR A 159 -12.78 10.84 13.61
C TYR A 159 -13.18 9.44 14.06
N THR A 160 -14.30 9.38 14.77
CA THR A 160 -14.93 8.14 15.21
C THR A 160 -15.69 7.51 14.04
N GLY A 161 -15.28 6.32 13.60
CA GLY A 161 -15.88 5.64 12.44
C GLY A 161 -15.13 5.87 11.13
N SER A 162 -13.85 6.24 11.22
CA SER A 162 -12.97 6.25 10.05
C SER A 162 -12.94 4.88 9.37
N THR A 163 -12.78 4.89 8.05
CA THR A 163 -12.62 3.66 7.27
C THR A 163 -11.48 3.80 6.27
N ALA A 164 -10.42 4.48 6.68
CA ALA A 164 -9.21 4.58 5.87
C ALA A 164 -8.51 3.22 5.76
N TRP A 165 -7.84 2.98 4.64
CA TRP A 165 -7.23 1.67 4.38
C TRP A 165 -5.93 1.78 3.60
N ILE A 166 -5.07 0.79 3.81
CA ILE A 166 -3.82 0.59 3.07
C ILE A 166 -3.89 -0.83 2.50
N ALA A 167 -3.78 -0.98 1.19
CA ALA A 167 -3.90 -2.29 0.56
C ALA A 167 -2.84 -2.54 -0.52
N ASN A 168 -2.38 -3.78 -0.63
CA ASN A 168 -1.38 -4.21 -1.62
C ASN A 168 -0.12 -3.33 -1.63
N CYS A 169 0.32 -2.83 -0.46
CA CYS A 169 1.47 -1.94 -0.36
C CYS A 169 2.72 -2.67 0.15
N LEU A 170 3.89 -2.13 -0.17
CA LEU A 170 5.18 -2.63 0.29
C LEU A 170 5.93 -1.52 1.04
N ALA A 171 6.22 -1.70 2.33
CA ALA A 171 7.21 -0.89 3.04
C ALA A 171 8.52 -1.67 3.14
N PHE A 172 9.63 -1.09 2.67
CA PHE A 172 10.91 -1.80 2.64
C PHE A 172 12.10 -0.90 2.96
N ASP A 173 13.12 -1.47 3.62
CA ASP A 173 14.39 -0.81 3.94
C ASP A 173 14.15 0.57 4.60
N VAL A 174 13.28 0.57 5.62
CA VAL A 174 12.99 1.76 6.42
C VAL A 174 13.95 1.76 7.60
N HIS A 175 14.81 2.77 7.66
CA HIS A 175 15.87 2.87 8.64
C HIS A 175 15.75 4.15 9.47
N ASN A 176 15.90 4.04 10.79
CA ASN A 176 16.03 5.19 11.68
C ASN A 176 17.19 5.02 12.67
N ALA A 177 18.33 5.65 12.36
CA ALA A 177 19.54 5.51 13.16
C ALA A 177 19.59 6.44 14.38
N THR A 178 18.62 7.34 14.53
CA THR A 178 18.60 8.29 15.65
C THR A 178 18.40 7.55 16.97
N ALA A 179 19.29 7.78 17.94
CA ALA A 179 19.21 7.14 19.26
C ALA A 179 17.85 7.37 19.93
N GLY A 180 17.22 6.30 20.40
CA GLY A 180 15.88 6.36 20.99
C GLY A 180 14.73 6.31 19.98
N ALA A 181 15.03 6.32 18.68
CA ALA A 181 14.01 6.35 17.64
C ALA A 181 13.69 4.95 17.10
N THR A 182 12.40 4.74 16.84
CA THR A 182 11.87 3.55 16.18
C THR A 182 11.77 3.81 14.68
N ALA A 183 11.94 2.78 13.85
CA ALA A 183 11.52 2.83 12.45
C ALA A 183 10.21 2.06 12.28
N VAL A 184 9.29 2.57 11.47
CA VAL A 184 8.00 1.91 11.23
C VAL A 184 7.79 1.74 9.74
N GLY A 185 7.42 0.54 9.29
CA GLY A 185 7.05 0.28 7.91
C GLY A 185 5.68 0.86 7.60
N ILE A 186 4.64 0.13 8.02
CA ILE A 186 3.24 0.49 7.83
C ILE A 186 2.59 0.70 9.18
N GLY A 187 1.94 1.84 9.36
CA GLY A 187 1.59 2.31 10.69
C GLY A 187 0.22 2.93 10.81
N PHE A 188 -0.28 2.79 12.01
CA PHE A 188 -1.56 3.26 12.47
C PHE A 188 -1.23 4.14 13.69
N LEU A 189 -1.42 5.47 13.58
CA LEU A 189 -1.09 6.45 14.63
C LEU A 189 -2.32 7.00 15.40
N SER A 190 -3.53 6.83 14.86
CA SER A 190 -4.80 7.11 15.53
C SER A 190 -5.97 6.39 14.82
N HIS A 191 -6.79 5.61 15.55
CA HIS A 191 -7.76 4.70 14.94
C HIS A 191 -9.17 4.77 15.53
N ARG A 192 -10.14 4.63 14.61
CA ARG A 192 -11.31 3.74 14.78
C ARG A 192 -11.78 3.18 13.43
N GLY A 193 -11.51 1.90 13.13
CA GLY A 193 -12.10 1.19 11.99
C GLY A 193 -11.23 1.06 10.72
N ASN A 194 -9.92 1.31 10.81
CA ASN A 194 -9.02 1.26 9.66
C ASN A 194 -8.50 -0.16 9.38
N ALA A 195 -8.14 -0.44 8.12
CA ALA A 195 -7.66 -1.75 7.69
C ALA A 195 -6.34 -1.68 6.92
N VAL A 196 -5.44 -2.64 7.18
CA VAL A 196 -4.27 -2.95 6.33
C VAL A 196 -4.50 -4.30 5.70
N VAL A 197 -4.30 -4.42 4.38
CA VAL A 197 -4.66 -5.62 3.62
C VAL A 197 -3.60 -6.01 2.60
N ASN A 198 -3.19 -7.27 2.58
CA ASN A 198 -2.23 -7.82 1.61
C ASN A 198 -0.94 -6.97 1.52
N CYS A 199 -0.49 -6.39 2.64
CA CYS A 199 0.68 -5.53 2.66
C CYS A 199 1.92 -6.29 3.14
N ILE A 200 3.09 -5.76 2.78
CA ILE A 200 4.38 -6.34 3.14
C ILE A 200 5.22 -5.27 3.82
N ALA A 201 5.83 -5.62 4.96
CA ALA A 201 6.82 -4.81 5.63
C ALA A 201 8.13 -5.61 5.79
N LYS A 202 9.20 -5.14 5.15
CA LYS A 202 10.47 -5.86 5.05
C LYS A 202 11.65 -5.01 5.52
N ASN A 203 12.58 -5.61 6.27
CA ASN A 203 13.87 -5.00 6.61
C ASN A 203 13.74 -3.65 7.33
N ILE A 204 12.79 -3.54 8.27
CA ILE A 204 12.61 -2.31 9.04
C ILE A 204 13.56 -2.32 10.22
N THR A 205 14.42 -1.31 10.34
CA THR A 205 15.42 -1.23 11.42
C THR A 205 15.48 0.16 12.03
N GLY A 206 15.51 0.23 13.37
CA GLY A 206 15.65 1.49 14.09
C GLY A 206 16.59 1.32 15.29
N ALA A 207 17.15 2.40 15.80
CA ALA A 207 18.07 2.36 16.94
C ALA A 207 17.42 1.76 18.20
N SER A 208 16.11 1.98 18.39
CA SER A 208 15.30 1.37 19.45
C SER A 208 14.47 0.17 18.97
N GLY A 209 14.66 -0.25 17.72
CA GLY A 209 13.91 -1.30 17.04
C GLY A 209 13.27 -0.82 15.75
N GLY A 210 13.10 -1.74 14.81
CA GLY A 210 12.28 -1.53 13.61
C GLY A 210 11.01 -2.36 13.66
N VAL A 211 9.89 -1.74 13.32
CA VAL A 211 8.54 -2.32 13.42
C VAL A 211 7.96 -2.45 12.01
N GLY A 212 7.57 -3.65 11.61
CA GLY A 212 6.90 -3.89 10.33
C GLY A 212 5.55 -3.18 10.28
N PHE A 213 4.63 -3.64 11.12
CA PHE A 213 3.29 -3.10 11.30
C PHE A 213 3.11 -2.56 12.70
N PHE A 214 2.70 -1.30 12.80
CA PHE A 214 2.56 -0.60 14.07
C PHE A 214 1.13 -0.15 14.31
N ASP A 215 0.54 -0.55 15.43
CA ASP A 215 -0.76 -0.09 15.89
C ASP A 215 -0.54 0.77 17.16
N TYR A 216 -0.69 2.10 17.04
CA TYR A 216 -0.56 3.06 18.14
C TYR A 216 -1.83 3.91 18.34
N PRO A 217 -2.94 3.30 18.77
CA PRO A 217 -4.15 4.04 19.06
C PRO A 217 -4.03 4.89 20.32
N THR A 218 -4.47 6.14 20.20
CA THR A 218 -4.81 7.01 21.33
C THR A 218 -6.30 6.91 21.71
N GLY A 219 -6.97 5.79 21.40
CA GLY A 219 -8.43 5.64 21.50
C GLY A 219 -8.97 4.19 21.59
N ALA A 220 -10.30 4.03 21.55
CA ALA A 220 -11.00 2.81 21.97
C ALA A 220 -11.20 1.72 20.89
N SER A 221 -10.70 1.87 19.67
CA SER A 221 -10.92 0.89 18.60
C SER A 221 -9.62 0.59 17.90
N ALA A 222 -9.28 -0.69 17.81
CA ALA A 222 -8.01 -1.15 17.29
C ALA A 222 -8.03 -1.30 15.76
N GLY A 223 -6.86 -1.22 15.13
CA GLY A 223 -6.70 -1.51 13.72
C GLY A 223 -6.95 -2.99 13.39
N VAL A 224 -7.25 -3.27 12.13
CA VAL A 224 -7.30 -4.65 11.61
C VAL A 224 -6.30 -4.86 10.49
N TYR A 225 -5.62 -5.99 10.55
CA TYR A 225 -4.54 -6.39 9.65
C TYR A 225 -4.91 -7.72 9.01
N TYR A 226 -4.88 -7.77 7.68
CA TYR A 226 -5.41 -8.87 6.88
C TYR A 226 -4.38 -9.33 5.86
N ASN A 227 -4.02 -10.61 5.87
CA ASN A 227 -3.12 -11.18 4.83
C ASN A 227 -1.77 -10.45 4.72
N ASP A 228 -1.26 -9.91 5.83
CA ASP A 228 -0.04 -9.11 5.82
C ASP A 228 1.21 -9.96 6.08
N LEU A 229 2.38 -9.52 5.60
CA LEU A 229 3.66 -10.17 5.84
C LEU A 229 4.68 -9.21 6.46
N ALA A 230 5.19 -9.54 7.65
CA ALA A 230 6.29 -8.83 8.29
C ALA A 230 7.54 -9.72 8.36
N THR A 231 8.67 -9.25 7.83
CA THR A 231 9.93 -10.00 7.84
C THR A 231 11.19 -9.14 7.93
N GLY A 232 12.21 -9.64 8.63
CA GLY A 232 13.46 -8.91 8.80
C GLY A 232 13.34 -7.67 9.68
N CYS A 233 12.37 -7.62 10.59
CA CYS A 233 12.13 -6.50 11.52
C CYS A 233 12.58 -6.86 12.95
N SER A 234 12.73 -5.87 13.82
CA SER A 234 12.82 -6.16 15.27
C SER A 234 11.46 -6.65 15.80
N TYR A 235 10.39 -5.98 15.41
CA TYR A 235 9.02 -6.39 15.71
C TYR A 235 8.27 -6.52 14.39
N GLY A 236 7.69 -7.70 14.12
CA GLY A 236 6.87 -7.90 12.93
C GLY A 236 5.61 -7.03 13.02
N PHE A 237 4.82 -7.28 14.06
CA PHE A 237 3.59 -6.59 14.41
C PHE A 237 3.67 -6.10 15.86
N LEU A 238 3.54 -4.80 16.09
CA LEU A 238 3.61 -4.20 17.42
C LEU A 238 2.32 -3.44 17.75
N ALA A 239 1.67 -3.82 18.84
CA ALA A 239 0.46 -3.19 19.36
C ALA A 239 0.74 -2.37 20.63
N TYR A 240 0.31 -1.11 20.64
CA TYR A 240 0.26 -0.27 21.82
C TYR A 240 -1.18 -0.12 22.31
N SER A 241 -1.38 -0.30 23.63
CA SER A 241 -2.56 0.12 24.42
C SER A 241 -3.96 -0.39 24.01
N THR A 242 -4.11 -1.13 22.91
CA THR A 242 -5.38 -1.75 22.48
C THR A 242 -5.19 -3.19 21.99
N ALA A 243 -6.30 -3.83 21.63
CA ALA A 243 -6.30 -5.18 21.10
C ALA A 243 -6.52 -5.20 19.57
N PRO A 244 -5.49 -4.91 18.75
CA PRO A 244 -5.61 -5.03 17.30
C PRO A 244 -5.86 -6.45 16.87
N VAL A 245 -6.49 -6.57 15.71
CA VAL A 245 -6.90 -7.85 15.16
C VAL A 245 -5.99 -8.16 13.99
N GLY A 246 -5.31 -9.31 14.04
CA GLY A 246 -4.60 -9.88 12.90
C GLY A 246 -5.37 -11.08 12.37
N LYS A 247 -5.59 -11.15 11.06
CA LYS A 247 -6.13 -12.35 10.42
C LYS A 247 -5.32 -12.73 9.20
N ASN A 248 -5.02 -14.02 9.05
CA ASN A 248 -4.27 -14.55 7.92
C ASN A 248 -2.90 -13.87 7.70
N SER A 249 -2.28 -13.30 8.74
CA SER A 249 -1.02 -12.57 8.58
C SER A 249 0.17 -13.40 9.05
N ILE A 250 1.34 -13.14 8.48
CA ILE A 250 2.60 -13.83 8.72
C ILE A 250 3.58 -12.87 9.37
N GLY A 251 4.08 -13.22 10.56
CA GLY A 251 5.35 -12.71 11.04
C GLY A 251 6.41 -13.81 10.96
N ILE A 252 7.52 -13.56 10.26
CA ILE A 252 8.64 -14.51 10.14
C ILE A 252 9.97 -13.76 10.10
N ASP A 253 11.05 -14.36 10.61
CA ASP A 253 12.40 -13.76 10.64
C ASP A 253 12.45 -12.37 11.31
N ASN A 254 11.60 -12.16 12.33
CA ASN A 254 11.65 -10.99 13.20
C ASN A 254 12.22 -11.37 14.57
N THR A 255 12.75 -10.41 15.33
CA THR A 255 13.13 -10.69 16.74
C THR A 255 11.91 -11.09 17.57
N ALA A 256 10.77 -10.44 17.33
CA ALA A 256 9.46 -10.86 17.79
C ALA A 256 8.43 -10.65 16.66
N ASN A 257 7.70 -11.69 16.29
CA ASN A 257 6.70 -11.57 15.23
C ASN A 257 5.48 -10.79 15.69
N TRP A 258 5.00 -11.07 16.90
CA TRP A 258 3.83 -10.43 17.51
C TRP A 258 4.21 -9.87 18.88
N ALA A 259 4.14 -8.56 19.04
CA ALA A 259 4.51 -7.87 20.26
C ALA A 259 3.40 -6.94 20.72
N GLY A 260 3.31 -6.80 22.04
CA GLY A 260 2.33 -6.00 22.73
C GLY A 260 2.98 -5.21 23.86
N VAL A 261 2.60 -3.95 24.00
CA VAL A 261 3.11 -3.05 25.04
C VAL A 261 1.96 -2.26 25.65
N ASP A 262 2.12 -1.92 26.94
CA ASP A 262 1.10 -1.20 27.73
C ASP A 262 -0.29 -1.85 27.69
N GLY A 263 -0.32 -3.19 27.74
CA GLY A 263 -1.56 -3.97 27.69
C GLY A 263 -2.09 -4.20 26.26
N GLY A 264 -1.35 -3.78 25.24
CA GLY A 264 -1.67 -4.11 23.86
C GLY A 264 -1.55 -5.62 23.62
N ALA A 265 -2.62 -6.28 23.21
CA ALA A 265 -2.64 -7.73 23.01
C ALA A 265 -3.34 -8.07 21.70
N TRP A 266 -2.64 -8.74 20.80
CA TRP A 266 -3.19 -9.11 19.50
C TRP A 266 -4.30 -10.16 19.64
N THR A 267 -5.40 -9.94 18.93
CA THR A 267 -6.39 -10.98 18.65
C THR A 267 -6.05 -11.60 17.29
N LEU A 268 -5.52 -12.81 17.30
CA LEU A 268 -5.04 -13.49 16.09
C LEU A 268 -6.04 -14.54 15.61
N THR A 269 -6.27 -14.59 14.30
CA THR A 269 -7.09 -15.61 13.64
C THR A 269 -6.36 -16.13 12.41
N ALA A 270 -5.97 -17.41 12.42
CA ALA A 270 -5.20 -18.01 11.33
C ALA A 270 -3.94 -17.20 10.96
N CYS A 271 -3.23 -16.67 11.97
CA CYS A 271 -1.93 -16.01 11.75
C CYS A 271 -0.78 -16.97 12.01
N LEU A 272 0.35 -16.75 11.33
CA LEU A 272 1.60 -17.45 11.59
C LEU A 272 2.54 -16.60 12.44
N ASP A 273 3.10 -17.25 13.46
CA ASP A 273 4.14 -16.74 14.35
C ASP A 273 5.42 -17.56 14.11
N GLY A 274 6.09 -17.27 13.00
CA GLY A 274 7.15 -18.11 12.44
C GLY A 274 6.59 -19.31 11.66
N GLY A 275 7.35 -20.40 11.63
CA GLY A 275 7.03 -21.61 10.85
C GLY A 275 7.94 -21.80 9.65
N THR A 276 7.67 -22.86 8.88
CA THR A 276 8.38 -23.15 7.63
C THR A 276 7.62 -22.52 6.47
N ILE A 277 8.20 -21.46 5.90
CA ILE A 277 7.65 -20.76 4.75
C ILE A 277 8.78 -20.57 3.73
N ASN A 278 8.57 -21.07 2.53
CA ASN A 278 9.52 -21.01 1.44
C ASN A 278 8.97 -20.08 0.36
N PHE A 279 9.57 -18.91 0.25
CA PHE A 279 9.23 -17.94 -0.78
C PHE A 279 9.99 -18.19 -2.08
N VAL A 280 9.37 -17.85 -3.22
CA VAL A 280 9.96 -18.03 -4.54
C VAL A 280 11.29 -17.28 -4.66
N ASP A 281 11.35 -16.03 -4.19
CA ASP A 281 12.56 -15.22 -4.19
C ASP A 281 12.44 -14.03 -3.20
N ALA A 282 12.39 -14.32 -1.90
CA ALA A 282 12.27 -13.30 -0.84
C ALA A 282 13.37 -12.21 -0.86
N PRO A 283 14.65 -12.51 -1.14
CA PRO A 283 15.67 -11.48 -1.27
C PRO A 283 15.31 -10.40 -2.29
N ASN A 284 14.71 -10.82 -3.42
CA ASN A 284 14.26 -9.93 -4.50
C ASN A 284 12.78 -9.52 -4.40
N GLY A 285 12.15 -9.70 -3.24
CA GLY A 285 10.79 -9.22 -2.97
C GLY A 285 9.66 -10.10 -3.51
N ASN A 286 9.95 -11.30 -4.02
CA ASN A 286 8.91 -12.25 -4.45
C ASN A 286 8.53 -13.18 -3.30
N PHE A 287 7.52 -12.77 -2.55
CA PHE A 287 7.00 -13.48 -1.38
C PHE A 287 5.84 -14.44 -1.68
N ARG A 288 5.72 -14.91 -2.93
CA ARG A 288 4.82 -16.01 -3.27
C ARG A 288 5.33 -17.31 -2.67
N LEU A 289 4.40 -18.18 -2.23
CA LEU A 289 4.73 -19.51 -1.72
C LEU A 289 5.28 -20.41 -2.84
N THR A 290 6.21 -21.30 -2.50
CA THR A 290 6.87 -22.19 -3.48
C THR A 290 6.24 -23.57 -3.56
N GLY A 291 5.53 -24.05 -2.53
CA GLY A 291 4.96 -25.39 -2.60
C GLY A 291 4.15 -25.87 -1.40
N VAL A 292 3.83 -27.17 -1.46
CA VAL A 292 2.89 -27.88 -0.57
C VAL A 292 3.33 -28.09 0.87
N ALA A 293 4.58 -27.74 1.21
CA ALA A 293 5.14 -27.91 2.56
C ALA A 293 5.19 -26.60 3.35
N ASP A 294 4.57 -25.53 2.84
CA ASP A 294 4.52 -24.25 3.52
C ASP A 294 3.38 -24.23 4.55
N ASP A 295 3.69 -23.85 5.79
CA ASP A 295 2.71 -23.77 6.89
C ASP A 295 1.59 -22.75 6.63
N ALA A 296 1.76 -21.89 5.61
CA ALA A 296 0.78 -20.90 5.18
C ALA A 296 -0.29 -21.46 4.23
N LEU A 297 0.00 -22.56 3.53
CA LEU A 297 -0.83 -23.09 2.46
C LEU A 297 -2.16 -23.65 2.98
N ASN A 298 -3.27 -23.13 2.49
CA ASN A 298 -4.65 -23.47 2.81
C ASN A 298 -4.98 -23.41 4.31
N GLN A 299 -4.26 -22.59 5.07
CA GLN A 299 -4.47 -22.43 6.52
C GLN A 299 -5.24 -21.16 6.90
N GLY A 300 -5.56 -20.31 5.93
CA GLY A 300 -6.26 -19.05 6.12
C GLY A 300 -7.77 -19.21 6.32
N VAL A 301 -8.40 -18.17 6.86
CA VAL A 301 -9.86 -18.03 6.90
C VAL A 301 -10.36 -17.19 5.72
N ASN A 302 -11.54 -17.49 5.23
CA ASN A 302 -12.18 -16.69 4.19
C ASN A 302 -12.67 -15.34 4.73
N LEU A 303 -12.21 -14.25 4.12
CA LEU A 303 -12.55 -12.87 4.51
C LEU A 303 -13.46 -12.15 3.49
N SER A 304 -14.06 -12.87 2.53
CA SER A 304 -14.93 -12.28 1.50
C SER A 304 -16.21 -11.63 2.03
N ALA A 305 -16.59 -11.96 3.25
CA ALA A 305 -17.75 -11.41 3.94
C ALA A 305 -17.37 -10.76 5.29
N ASP A 306 -16.10 -10.40 5.49
CA ASP A 306 -15.67 -9.74 6.72
C ASP A 306 -16.40 -8.39 6.89
N ALA A 307 -16.86 -8.11 8.12
CA ALA A 307 -17.69 -6.94 8.40
C ALA A 307 -16.91 -5.61 8.36
N VAL A 308 -15.60 -5.64 8.57
CA VAL A 308 -14.75 -4.44 8.56
C VAL A 308 -14.28 -4.15 7.15
N PHE A 309 -13.75 -5.15 6.46
CA PHE A 309 -13.20 -4.98 5.12
C PHE A 309 -13.33 -6.28 4.30
N PRO A 310 -14.44 -6.46 3.57
CA PRO A 310 -14.62 -7.66 2.76
C PRO A 310 -13.76 -7.58 1.49
N PHE A 311 -13.06 -8.65 1.15
CA PHE A 311 -12.27 -8.77 -0.08
C PHE A 311 -12.11 -10.23 -0.51
N ALA A 312 -11.80 -10.49 -1.78
CA ALA A 312 -11.70 -11.85 -2.32
C ALA A 312 -10.50 -12.06 -3.25
N ALA A 313 -9.57 -11.10 -3.28
CA ALA A 313 -8.38 -11.15 -4.11
C ALA A 313 -7.11 -11.00 -3.28
N ASP A 314 -6.03 -11.60 -3.77
CA ASP A 314 -4.69 -11.48 -3.18
C ASP A 314 -3.94 -10.24 -3.70
N ALA A 315 -2.65 -10.12 -3.36
CA ALA A 315 -1.80 -9.00 -3.79
C ALA A 315 -1.58 -8.95 -5.32
N ASP A 316 -1.66 -10.09 -6.00
CA ASP A 316 -1.52 -10.22 -7.47
C ASP A 316 -2.86 -10.10 -8.21
N ARG A 317 -3.94 -9.80 -7.48
CA ARG A 317 -5.33 -9.81 -7.98
C ARG A 317 -5.82 -11.20 -8.38
N GLY A 318 -5.12 -12.25 -7.96
CA GLY A 318 -5.59 -13.62 -8.02
C GLY A 318 -6.82 -13.79 -7.12
N ALA A 319 -7.84 -14.49 -7.62
CA ALA A 319 -9.01 -14.81 -6.80
C ALA A 319 -8.61 -15.79 -5.68
N ARG A 320 -9.08 -15.52 -4.47
CA ARG A 320 -8.93 -16.43 -3.33
C ARG A 320 -10.10 -17.43 -3.31
N PRO A 321 -9.85 -18.75 -3.44
CA PRO A 321 -10.93 -19.73 -3.44
C PRO A 321 -11.64 -19.78 -2.09
N ILE A 322 -12.97 -19.94 -2.06
CA ILE A 322 -13.80 -19.73 -0.84
C ILE A 322 -13.38 -20.57 0.39
N ASP A 323 -12.72 -21.72 0.23
CA ASP A 323 -12.45 -22.67 1.33
C ASP A 323 -10.96 -22.98 1.54
N THR A 324 -10.07 -22.36 0.78
CA THR A 324 -8.64 -22.74 0.74
C THR A 324 -7.76 -21.50 0.64
N TRP A 325 -8.00 -20.51 1.52
CA TRP A 325 -7.17 -19.32 1.55
C TRP A 325 -5.80 -19.65 2.12
N ASP A 326 -4.77 -19.09 1.51
CA ASP A 326 -3.44 -19.07 2.09
C ASP A 326 -3.31 -17.92 3.11
N ILE A 327 -2.51 -18.16 4.14
CA ILE A 327 -2.06 -17.11 5.04
C ILE A 327 -1.05 -16.25 4.29
N GLY A 328 -1.15 -14.93 4.43
CA GLY A 328 -0.26 -13.96 3.83
C GLY A 328 -0.80 -13.32 2.54
N PRO A 329 -0.01 -12.47 1.89
CA PRO A 329 -0.50 -11.56 0.85
C PRO A 329 -0.82 -12.24 -0.49
N TYR A 330 -0.28 -13.43 -0.76
CA TYR A 330 -0.39 -14.14 -2.04
C TYR A 330 -1.06 -15.51 -1.86
N GLU A 331 -1.85 -15.94 -2.85
CA GLU A 331 -2.32 -17.32 -2.97
C GLU A 331 -1.32 -18.17 -3.79
N TYR A 332 -1.10 -19.39 -3.35
CA TYR A 332 -0.29 -20.38 -4.04
C TYR A 332 -0.95 -20.81 -5.34
N GLY A 333 -0.16 -20.87 -6.41
CA GLY A 333 -0.63 -21.31 -7.72
C GLY A 333 -1.59 -20.34 -8.40
N ALA A 334 -1.82 -19.15 -7.84
CA ALA A 334 -2.53 -18.08 -8.53
C ALA A 334 -1.80 -17.75 -9.85
N ILE A 335 -2.58 -17.56 -10.92
CA ILE A 335 -2.04 -17.29 -12.25
C ILE A 335 -1.32 -15.93 -12.22
N ILE A 336 -0.02 -15.98 -12.45
CA ILE A 336 0.84 -14.81 -12.59
C ILE A 336 0.41 -14.05 -13.84
N TYR A 337 -0.21 -12.88 -13.68
CA TYR A 337 0.05 -11.81 -14.63
C TYR A 337 1.49 -11.37 -14.35
N PRO A 338 2.39 -11.31 -15.34
CA PRO A 338 3.81 -11.04 -15.11
C PRO A 338 4.00 -9.64 -14.51
N VAL A 339 3.88 -9.55 -13.18
CA VAL A 339 4.40 -8.49 -12.32
C VAL A 339 5.89 -8.79 -12.25
N GLN A 340 6.65 -8.10 -13.09
CA GLN A 340 8.08 -8.21 -13.12
C GLN A 340 8.59 -7.37 -11.94
N LEU A 341 8.39 -7.88 -10.71
CA LEU A 341 8.93 -7.30 -9.47
C LEU A 341 10.37 -6.90 -9.78
N HIS A 342 10.58 -5.59 -9.78
CA HIS A 342 11.73 -4.92 -10.36
C HIS A 342 13.05 -5.61 -9.95
N ARG A 343 13.59 -6.48 -10.81
CA ARG A 343 15.02 -6.86 -10.75
C ARG A 343 15.92 -5.64 -10.94
N ASP A 344 15.35 -4.53 -11.43
CA ASP A 344 16.05 -3.28 -11.76
C ASP A 344 15.68 -2.10 -10.84
N ALA A 345 15.00 -2.33 -9.70
CA ALA A 345 14.92 -1.34 -8.61
C ALA A 345 16.19 -1.35 -7.73
N GLN A 346 17.21 -2.11 -8.13
CA GLN A 346 18.55 -1.52 -8.21
C GLN A 346 18.55 -0.40 -9.26
N VAL A 347 17.74 0.64 -9.03
CA VAL A 347 18.02 1.95 -9.59
C VAL A 347 19.45 2.20 -9.19
N PHE A 348 20.31 2.28 -10.18
CA PHE A 348 21.73 2.56 -10.05
C PHE A 348 21.98 3.63 -8.98
N PHE A 349 22.23 3.21 -7.75
CA PHE A 349 22.93 4.01 -6.75
C PHE A 349 24.41 3.95 -7.13
N PHE A 350 24.77 4.58 -8.24
CA PHE A 350 26.15 4.99 -8.43
C PHE A 350 26.41 6.11 -7.43
N TRP A 351 27.13 5.78 -6.36
CA TRP A 351 28.03 6.74 -5.72
C TRP A 351 29.22 7.01 -6.64
#